data_AF-A0A803M553-F1
#
_entry.id   AF-A0A803M553-F1
#
_cell.length_a   1.000
_cell.length_b   1.000
_cell.length_c   1.000
_cell.angle_alpha   90.00
_cell.angle_beta   90.00
_cell.angle_gamma   90.00
#
_symmetry.space_group_name_H-M   'P 1'
#
loop_
_entity.id
_entity.type
_entity.pdbx_description
1 polymer ?
#
loop_
_entity_poly.entity_id
_entity_poly.type
_entity_poly.pdbx_seq_one_letter_code
_entity_poly.pdbx_strand_id
1 'polypeptide(L)'
;MLGTAAPILQLHTFLSFPHNNKWSTKSPLKYKKVEVFSSVSSNTQTITEQVSSIPGNLSGKAKTKERVFLLDVNPICYKGSSPSLHSFAHWISLFFSEVSLNHPVIAVLDGEGGHEHRKQILPSYKAHRLKYLRRIYTSKGFEQLSIGRSLKPVIDFLKECNVPVLKLEGQEADDVIATLANQVLDRGKRVVIASPDKDFKQLISEDVQLVQPVPELERWSFYTLKHYIAQYSCDPQSDLSLRCIIGDEVDGVPGIQNLVSGFGRKTALKLIKKHGSLENLLNAAAVRTVGKQYVQEALTKYTFELRRNYQVLSLRRDIDLHFKEEWLSQRETTNDSVSLANLNNLLRGS
;
A
#
# COMPACT_ATOMS: atom_id res chain seq x y z
N MET A 1 57.12 34.84 10.48
CA MET A 1 57.08 33.94 11.65
C MET A 1 55.68 33.95 12.24
N LEU A 2 55.14 32.76 12.51
CA LEU A 2 53.99 32.43 13.38
C LEU A 2 52.62 33.00 12.93
N GLY A 3 51.62 32.23 12.49
CA GLY A 3 51.36 30.80 12.62
C GLY A 3 50.56 30.49 13.89
N THR A 4 49.23 30.43 13.78
CA THR A 4 48.37 29.65 14.70
C THR A 4 47.14 29.15 13.95
N ALA A 5 47.14 27.85 13.69
CA ALA A 5 45.99 27.05 13.27
C ALA A 5 45.08 26.76 14.48
N ALA A 6 43.77 26.65 14.24
CA ALA A 6 42.81 26.07 15.17
C ALA A 6 42.11 24.88 14.47
N PRO A 7 41.86 23.76 15.17
CA PRO A 7 41.66 22.46 14.54
C PRO A 7 40.21 22.22 14.08
N ILE A 8 40.11 21.51 12.94
CA ILE A 8 38.87 20.88 12.44
C ILE A 8 38.64 19.61 13.26
N LEU A 9 37.55 19.58 14.04
CA LEU A 9 37.08 18.35 14.66
C LEU A 9 36.28 17.56 13.60
N GLN A 10 36.93 16.56 12.98
CA GLN A 10 36.24 15.52 12.22
C GLN A 10 35.60 14.53 13.21
N LEU A 11 34.27 14.56 13.34
CA LEU A 11 33.50 13.46 13.92
C LEU A 11 33.15 12.47 12.80
N HIS A 12 34.01 11.49 12.60
CA HIS A 12 33.66 10.26 11.89
C HIS A 12 32.87 9.35 12.84
N THR A 13 31.55 9.46 12.83
CA THR A 13 30.67 8.39 13.36
C THR A 13 30.21 7.52 12.20
N PHE A 14 30.86 6.37 12.07
CA PHE A 14 30.34 5.25 11.29
C PHE A 14 29.08 4.73 11.98
N LEU A 15 27.91 4.95 11.39
CA LEU A 15 26.70 4.24 11.76
C LEU A 15 26.76 2.84 11.14
N SER A 16 27.16 1.86 11.94
CA SER A 16 27.05 0.44 11.60
C SER A 16 25.58 0.02 11.65
N PHE A 17 25.06 -0.49 10.54
CA PHE A 17 23.72 -1.09 10.46
C PHE A 17 23.77 -2.55 10.95
N PRO A 18 22.78 -3.02 11.73
CA PRO A 18 22.64 -4.45 12.00
C PRO A 18 22.16 -5.16 10.72
N HIS A 19 23.04 -5.99 10.16
CA HIS A 19 22.70 -7.00 9.16
C HIS A 19 21.79 -8.05 9.80
N ASN A 20 20.58 -8.21 9.27
CA ASN A 20 19.87 -9.49 9.39
C ASN A 20 19.26 -9.87 8.04
N ASN A 21 20.09 -10.45 7.18
CA ASN A 21 19.71 -11.06 5.92
C ASN A 21 19.49 -12.56 6.13
N LYS A 22 18.26 -13.03 5.98
CA LYS A 22 17.97 -14.39 5.49
C LYS A 22 16.79 -14.37 4.52
N TRP A 23 17.04 -13.85 3.31
CA TRP A 23 16.26 -14.26 2.15
C TRP A 23 16.83 -15.57 1.62
N SER A 24 16.06 -16.65 1.77
CA SER A 24 16.34 -17.94 1.16
C SER A 24 16.13 -17.87 -0.35
N THR A 25 17.21 -17.92 -1.11
CA THR A 25 17.20 -18.15 -2.56
C THR A 25 16.85 -19.61 -2.86
N LYS A 26 15.67 -19.87 -3.44
CA LYS A 26 15.46 -21.09 -4.23
C LYS A 26 15.26 -20.72 -5.70
N SER A 27 16.17 -21.25 -6.51
CA SER A 27 16.30 -21.10 -7.97
C SER A 27 15.09 -21.69 -8.72
N PRO A 28 14.81 -21.24 -9.96
CA PRO A 28 13.69 -21.75 -10.75
C PRO A 28 13.97 -23.19 -11.25
N LEU A 29 13.00 -24.08 -11.02
CA LEU A 29 13.01 -25.46 -11.52
C LEU A 29 12.98 -25.47 -13.05
N LYS A 30 13.97 -26.13 -13.67
CA LYS A 30 14.02 -26.45 -15.10
C LYS A 30 12.97 -27.52 -15.44
N TYR A 31 12.11 -27.25 -16.43
CA TYR A 31 11.23 -28.26 -17.01
C TYR A 31 12.05 -29.30 -17.79
N LYS A 32 11.92 -30.59 -17.45
CA LYS A 32 12.39 -31.70 -18.28
C LYS A 32 11.28 -32.11 -19.26
N LYS A 33 11.61 -32.10 -20.55
CA LYS A 33 10.84 -32.66 -21.65
C LYS A 33 10.80 -34.19 -21.48
N VAL A 34 9.61 -34.79 -21.39
CA VAL A 34 9.43 -36.24 -21.37
C VAL A 34 9.19 -36.69 -22.81
N GLU A 35 10.10 -37.49 -23.35
CA GLU A 35 9.92 -38.22 -24.59
C GLU A 35 9.24 -39.55 -24.29
N VAL A 36 8.19 -39.85 -25.05
CA VAL A 36 7.43 -41.10 -24.97
C VAL A 36 8.03 -42.07 -25.99
N PHE A 37 8.55 -43.19 -25.51
CA PHE A 37 8.83 -44.37 -26.33
C PHE A 37 7.86 -45.49 -25.96
N SER A 38 7.14 -45.97 -26.97
CA SER A 38 6.33 -47.17 -26.92
C SER A 38 7.21 -48.41 -27.07
N SER A 39 6.98 -49.43 -26.24
CA SER A 39 7.20 -50.82 -26.66
C SER A 39 6.24 -51.73 -25.90
N VAL A 40 5.54 -52.54 -26.69
CA VAL A 40 4.61 -53.58 -26.27
C VAL A 40 5.41 -54.85 -26.02
N SER A 41 5.12 -55.57 -24.94
CA SER A 41 5.42 -57.01 -24.83
C SER A 41 4.44 -57.66 -23.87
N SER A 42 3.73 -58.64 -24.42
CA SER A 42 2.71 -59.51 -23.85
C SER A 42 3.24 -60.43 -22.75
N ASN A 43 2.42 -60.68 -21.72
CA ASN A 43 2.08 -62.05 -21.33
C ASN A 43 0.79 -62.11 -20.52
N THR A 44 -0.06 -63.04 -20.94
CA THR A 44 -1.39 -63.36 -20.43
C THR A 44 -1.27 -64.31 -19.25
N GLN A 45 -1.98 -64.04 -18.15
CA GLN A 45 -2.59 -65.10 -17.33
C GLN A 45 -3.77 -64.53 -16.53
N THR A 46 -4.92 -65.17 -16.77
CA THR A 46 -6.26 -64.83 -16.32
C THR A 46 -6.52 -65.46 -14.96
N ILE A 47 -6.78 -64.68 -13.90
CA ILE A 47 -7.50 -65.16 -12.71
C ILE A 47 -8.43 -64.04 -12.20
N THR A 48 -9.72 -64.24 -12.49
CA THR A 48 -10.98 -63.85 -11.80
C THR A 48 -11.11 -62.50 -11.09
N GLU A 49 -12.15 -61.80 -11.52
CA GLU A 49 -12.80 -60.61 -10.97
C GLU A 49 -13.05 -60.68 -9.45
N GLN A 50 -12.63 -59.64 -8.73
CA GLN A 50 -13.43 -59.06 -7.66
C GLN A 50 -13.56 -57.56 -7.92
N VAL A 51 -14.79 -57.14 -8.18
CA VAL A 51 -15.19 -55.74 -8.33
C VAL A 51 -15.08 -55.07 -6.95
N SER A 52 -14.06 -54.24 -6.78
CA SER A 52 -14.04 -53.21 -5.74
C SER A 52 -13.78 -51.87 -6.40
N SER A 53 -14.79 -51.00 -6.34
CA SER A 53 -14.81 -49.64 -6.86
C SER A 53 -13.55 -48.86 -6.48
N ILE A 54 -12.77 -48.46 -7.49
CA ILE A 54 -11.70 -47.47 -7.37
C ILE A 54 -12.35 -46.12 -7.03
N PRO A 55 -11.98 -45.45 -5.92
CA PRO A 55 -12.39 -44.07 -5.71
C PRO A 55 -11.68 -43.21 -6.75
N GLY A 56 -12.48 -42.59 -7.61
CA GLY A 56 -12.03 -41.64 -8.61
C GLY A 56 -11.17 -40.56 -8.00
N ASN A 57 -10.10 -40.24 -8.73
CA ASN A 57 -9.15 -39.17 -8.50
C ASN A 57 -9.90 -37.82 -8.46
N LEU A 58 -10.31 -37.39 -7.25
CA LEU A 58 -10.90 -36.08 -7.01
C LEU A 58 -9.78 -35.04 -7.03
N SER A 59 -9.70 -34.35 -8.16
CA SER A 59 -9.15 -33.00 -8.32
C SER A 59 -9.25 -32.20 -7.02
N GLY A 60 -8.11 -32.04 -6.33
CA GLY A 60 -8.00 -31.17 -5.18
C GLY A 60 -8.16 -29.72 -5.63
N LYS A 61 -9.39 -29.19 -5.59
CA LYS A 61 -9.63 -27.75 -5.65
C LYS A 61 -8.83 -27.13 -4.51
N ALA A 62 -7.75 -26.41 -4.84
CA ALA A 62 -7.01 -25.62 -3.86
C ALA A 62 -8.02 -24.76 -3.09
N LYS A 63 -8.11 -24.92 -1.77
CA LYS A 63 -8.97 -24.09 -0.93
C LYS A 63 -8.62 -22.63 -1.22
N THR A 64 -9.61 -21.85 -1.65
CA THR A 64 -9.42 -20.41 -1.87
C THR A 64 -9.10 -19.76 -0.53
N LYS A 65 -7.93 -19.11 -0.44
CA LYS A 65 -7.55 -18.34 0.76
C LYS A 65 -8.65 -17.34 1.11
N GLU A 66 -9.02 -17.28 2.38
CA GLU A 66 -9.98 -16.30 2.88
C GLU A 66 -9.45 -14.88 2.72
N ARG A 67 -10.36 -13.93 2.46
CA ARG A 67 -10.03 -12.52 2.25
C ARG A 67 -10.33 -11.71 3.51
N VAL A 68 -9.45 -10.75 3.81
CA VAL A 68 -9.63 -9.73 4.85
C VAL A 68 -9.57 -8.38 4.17
N PHE A 69 -10.52 -7.51 4.50
CA PHE A 69 -10.58 -6.16 3.97
C PHE A 69 -9.96 -5.16 4.94
N LEU A 70 -9.08 -4.31 4.43
CA LEU A 70 -8.51 -3.18 5.16
C LEU A 70 -9.10 -1.90 4.55
N LEU A 71 -9.95 -1.21 5.31
CA LEU A 71 -10.69 -0.03 4.84
C LEU A 71 -9.98 1.25 5.29
N ASP A 72 -9.55 2.04 4.31
CA ASP A 72 -9.08 3.40 4.52
C ASP A 72 -10.29 4.36 4.58
N VAL A 73 -10.60 4.82 5.79
CA VAL A 73 -11.86 5.53 6.07
C VAL A 73 -11.79 6.99 5.64
N ASN A 74 -10.62 7.62 5.74
CA ASN A 74 -10.49 9.06 5.58
C ASN A 74 -10.93 9.53 4.18
N PRO A 75 -10.49 8.92 3.06
CA PRO A 75 -10.87 9.38 1.72
C PRO A 75 -12.37 9.26 1.40
N ILE A 76 -13.04 8.22 1.90
CA ILE A 76 -14.48 8.03 1.63
C ILE A 76 -15.38 9.00 2.43
N CYS A 77 -14.81 9.70 3.41
CA CYS A 77 -15.49 10.76 4.15
C CYS A 77 -15.52 12.12 3.42
N TYR A 78 -15.09 12.20 2.15
CA TYR A 78 -15.01 13.45 1.40
C TYR A 78 -15.78 13.39 0.07
N LYS A 79 -16.32 14.53 -0.35
CA LYS A 79 -16.81 14.80 -1.71
C LYS A 79 -15.94 15.91 -2.31
N GLY A 80 -15.03 15.53 -3.20
CA GLY A 80 -13.95 16.42 -3.63
C GLY A 80 -13.04 16.78 -2.44
N SER A 81 -12.79 18.07 -2.22
CA SER A 81 -11.97 18.56 -1.09
C SER A 81 -12.78 18.85 0.18
N SER A 82 -14.10 18.72 0.12
CA SER A 82 -14.99 18.99 1.24
C SER A 82 -15.34 17.68 1.94
N PRO A 83 -15.15 17.57 3.27
CA PRO A 83 -15.68 16.40 3.97
C PRO A 83 -17.20 16.28 3.75
N SER A 84 -17.77 15.10 3.95
CA SER A 84 -19.19 14.82 3.68
C SER A 84 -19.59 13.48 4.29
N LEU A 85 -20.47 13.51 5.31
CA LEU A 85 -21.03 12.29 5.90
C LEU A 85 -21.95 11.55 4.92
N HIS A 86 -22.58 12.26 3.97
CA HIS A 86 -23.29 11.67 2.85
C HIS A 86 -22.37 10.84 1.93
N SER A 87 -21.13 11.31 1.70
CA SER A 87 -20.14 10.55 0.91
C SER A 87 -19.78 9.26 1.63
N PHE A 88 -19.50 9.36 2.93
CA PHE A 88 -19.23 8.19 3.76
C PHE A 88 -20.38 7.18 3.71
N ALA A 89 -21.62 7.62 4.00
CA ALA A 89 -22.80 6.76 4.01
C ALA A 89 -23.02 6.04 2.68
N HIS A 90 -22.84 6.73 1.55
CA HIS A 90 -22.96 6.15 0.23
C HIS A 90 -21.88 5.08 -0.02
N TRP A 91 -20.60 5.42 0.16
CA TRP A 91 -19.51 4.50 -0.15
C TRP A 91 -19.45 3.30 0.79
N ILE A 92 -19.74 3.49 2.08
CA ILE A 92 -19.75 2.40 3.06
C ILE A 92 -20.93 1.45 2.83
N SER A 93 -22.09 1.97 2.42
CA SER A 93 -23.25 1.14 2.05
C SER A 93 -22.89 0.21 0.89
N LEU A 94 -22.35 0.76 -0.21
CA LEU A 94 -21.92 -0.04 -1.38
C LEU A 94 -20.80 -1.02 -1.01
N PHE A 95 -19.87 -0.60 -0.15
CA PHE A 95 -18.78 -1.46 0.30
C PHE A 95 -19.28 -2.67 1.10
N PHE A 96 -20.27 -2.49 1.99
CA PHE A 96 -20.86 -3.60 2.74
C PHE A 96 -21.72 -4.49 1.85
N SER A 97 -22.56 -3.91 0.98
CA SER A 97 -23.52 -4.69 0.18
C SER A 97 -22.93 -5.39 -1.05
N GLU A 98 -21.84 -4.89 -1.62
CA GLU A 98 -21.32 -5.38 -2.91
C GLU A 98 -19.90 -5.93 -2.83
N VAL A 99 -19.11 -5.50 -1.84
CA VAL A 99 -17.67 -5.74 -1.82
C VAL A 99 -17.26 -6.67 -0.69
N SER A 100 -17.49 -6.24 0.55
CA SER A 100 -17.04 -6.98 1.74
C SER A 100 -18.05 -8.04 2.17
N LEU A 101 -19.35 -7.83 1.95
CA LEU A 101 -20.40 -8.74 2.41
C LEU A 101 -20.20 -9.05 3.91
N ASN A 102 -20.01 -10.31 4.28
CA ASN A 102 -19.70 -10.76 5.64
C ASN A 102 -18.22 -11.07 5.89
N HIS A 103 -17.31 -10.78 4.93
CA HIS A 103 -15.89 -10.96 5.14
C HIS A 103 -15.37 -10.06 6.28
N PRO A 104 -14.26 -10.45 6.94
CA PRO A 104 -13.60 -9.62 7.92
C PRO A 104 -13.22 -8.25 7.34
N VAL A 105 -13.53 -7.17 8.06
CA VAL A 105 -13.19 -5.79 7.70
C VAL A 105 -12.48 -5.15 8.89
N ILE A 106 -11.35 -4.48 8.66
CA ILE A 106 -10.67 -3.65 9.65
C ILE A 106 -10.63 -2.22 9.09
N ALA A 107 -11.23 -1.27 9.79
CA ALA A 107 -11.26 0.13 9.40
C ALA A 107 -10.10 0.89 10.06
N VAL A 108 -9.42 1.73 9.29
CA VAL A 108 -8.27 2.51 9.74
C VAL A 108 -8.50 3.99 9.44
N LEU A 109 -8.25 4.84 10.43
CA LEU A 109 -8.26 6.29 10.32
C LEU A 109 -6.88 6.87 10.58
N ASP A 110 -6.62 8.05 10.02
CA ASP A 110 -5.41 8.81 10.34
C ASP A 110 -5.36 9.16 11.84
N GLY A 111 -4.20 8.91 12.45
CA GLY A 111 -3.85 9.47 13.74
C GLY A 111 -3.67 10.98 13.68
N GLU A 112 -3.93 11.65 14.79
CA GLU A 112 -3.49 13.03 14.98
C GLU A 112 -1.97 13.09 14.82
N GLY A 113 -1.50 14.07 14.04
CA GLY A 113 -0.07 14.17 13.72
C GLY A 113 0.48 13.04 12.85
N GLY A 114 -0.36 12.28 12.13
CA GLY A 114 0.10 11.16 11.30
C GLY A 114 1.24 11.50 10.33
N HIS A 115 1.22 12.71 9.75
CA HIS A 115 2.25 13.17 8.81
C HIS A 115 3.56 13.62 9.46
N GLU A 116 3.67 13.68 10.79
CA GLU A 116 4.82 14.31 11.47
C GLU A 116 6.13 13.58 11.18
N HIS A 117 6.12 12.25 11.10
CA HIS A 117 7.31 11.48 10.73
C HIS A 117 7.84 11.89 9.34
N ARG A 118 6.96 11.96 8.33
CA ARG A 118 7.33 12.37 6.98
C ARG A 118 7.74 13.83 6.91
N LYS A 119 7.14 14.72 7.70
CA LYS A 119 7.54 16.13 7.80
C LYS A 119 8.91 16.33 8.44
N GLN A 120 9.29 15.50 9.41
CA GLN A 120 10.64 15.53 9.99
C GLN A 120 11.70 15.22 8.92
N ILE A 121 11.39 14.33 7.97
CA ILE A 121 12.28 13.97 6.85
C ILE A 121 12.22 15.02 5.73
N LEU A 122 11.02 15.49 5.40
CA LEU A 122 10.74 16.48 4.35
C LEU A 122 9.68 17.49 4.82
N PRO A 123 10.08 18.67 5.34
CA PRO A 123 9.14 19.65 5.88
C PRO A 123 8.05 20.14 4.91
N SER A 124 8.27 20.03 3.59
CA SER A 124 7.27 20.39 2.57
C SER A 124 6.17 19.35 2.37
N TYR A 125 6.30 18.16 2.96
CA TYR A 125 5.36 17.05 2.77
C TYR A 125 3.92 17.43 3.16
N LYS A 126 2.99 17.28 2.22
CA LYS A 126 1.55 17.64 2.33
C LYS A 126 1.32 19.06 2.87
N ALA A 127 2.29 19.98 2.77
CA ALA A 127 2.21 21.31 3.40
C ALA A 127 1.07 22.19 2.85
N HIS A 128 0.68 22.00 1.59
CA HIS A 128 -0.45 22.72 0.99
C HIS A 128 -1.80 22.30 1.61
N ARG A 129 -1.92 21.07 2.14
CA ARG A 129 -3.14 20.60 2.83
C ARG A 129 -3.38 21.38 4.14
N LEU A 130 -2.32 21.82 4.81
CA LEU A 130 -2.40 22.67 6.02
C LEU A 130 -2.86 24.10 5.74
N LYS A 131 -2.52 24.67 4.58
CA LYS A 131 -2.97 26.02 4.19
C LYS A 131 -4.49 26.07 4.03
N TYR A 132 -5.10 24.97 3.57
CA TYR A 132 -6.55 24.82 3.49
C TYR A 132 -7.20 24.77 4.88
N LEU A 133 -6.63 23.97 5.81
CA LEU A 133 -7.10 23.92 7.20
C LEU A 133 -7.00 25.29 7.89
N ARG A 134 -5.87 26.02 7.74
CA ARG A 134 -5.72 27.41 8.23
C ARG A 134 -6.73 28.39 7.65
N ARG A 135 -7.06 28.28 6.37
CA ARG A 135 -8.05 29.15 5.75
C ARG A 135 -9.46 28.93 6.32
N ILE A 136 -9.80 27.68 6.66
CA ILE A 136 -11.03 27.37 7.42
C ILE A 136 -10.94 27.95 8.85
N TYR A 137 -9.80 27.80 9.52
CA TYR A 137 -9.57 28.32 10.89
C TYR A 137 -9.66 29.85 10.98
N THR A 138 -9.30 30.60 9.94
CA THR A 138 -9.40 32.07 9.95
C THR A 138 -10.79 32.61 9.64
N SER A 139 -11.69 31.78 9.08
CA SER A 139 -13.04 32.21 8.66
C SER A 139 -14.13 31.92 9.69
N LYS A 140 -13.87 31.06 10.68
CA LYS A 140 -14.76 30.78 11.81
C LYS A 140 -13.95 30.89 13.08
N GLY A 141 -14.35 31.83 13.96
CA GLY A 141 -13.61 32.23 15.16
C GLY A 141 -13.16 31.08 16.06
N PHE A 142 -12.21 31.41 16.92
CA PHE A 142 -11.35 30.55 17.74
C PHE A 142 -12.07 29.56 18.69
N GLU A 143 -13.40 29.57 18.78
CA GLU A 143 -14.21 28.72 19.67
C GLU A 143 -14.81 27.47 19.01
N GLN A 144 -14.53 27.18 17.74
CA GLN A 144 -15.07 26.00 17.03
C GLN A 144 -14.00 25.04 16.47
N LEU A 145 -12.80 25.01 17.05
CA LEU A 145 -11.74 24.09 16.64
C LEU A 145 -11.87 22.65 17.20
N SER A 146 -12.89 22.35 18.00
CA SER A 146 -13.28 20.95 18.31
C SER A 146 -14.05 20.27 17.17
N ILE A 147 -14.32 21.00 16.07
CA ILE A 147 -15.12 20.56 14.92
C ILE A 147 -14.28 20.56 13.62
N GLY A 148 -13.05 20.02 13.71
CA GLY A 148 -12.71 19.05 12.67
C GLY A 148 -13.82 18.01 12.72
N ARG A 149 -14.78 18.07 11.79
CA ARG A 149 -16.04 17.29 11.82
C ARG A 149 -15.83 16.00 12.55
N SER A 150 -16.37 15.91 13.75
CA SER A 150 -16.11 14.78 14.62
C SER A 150 -16.29 13.51 13.80
N LEU A 151 -15.23 12.73 13.60
CA LEU A 151 -15.34 11.42 12.96
C LEU A 151 -16.13 10.45 13.86
N LYS A 152 -16.61 10.93 15.01
CA LYS A 152 -17.42 10.17 15.94
C LYS A 152 -18.63 9.48 15.28
N PRO A 153 -19.50 10.12 14.47
CA PRO A 153 -20.61 9.40 13.83
C PRO A 153 -20.12 8.30 12.87
N VAL A 154 -18.97 8.50 12.21
CA VAL A 154 -18.33 7.49 11.35
C VAL A 154 -17.81 6.32 12.19
N ILE A 155 -17.10 6.60 13.27
CA ILE A 155 -16.52 5.60 14.19
C ILE A 155 -17.64 4.83 14.91
N ASP A 156 -18.66 5.52 15.42
CA ASP A 156 -19.82 4.93 16.07
C ASP A 156 -20.53 3.98 15.10
N PHE A 157 -20.83 4.45 13.88
CA PHE A 157 -21.44 3.62 12.83
C PHE A 157 -20.62 2.35 12.54
N LEU A 158 -19.31 2.48 12.37
CA LEU A 158 -18.44 1.33 12.08
C LEU A 158 -18.45 0.32 13.23
N LYS A 159 -18.43 0.80 14.48
CA LYS A 159 -18.50 -0.05 15.68
C LYS A 159 -19.84 -0.77 15.79
N GLU A 160 -20.95 -0.08 15.53
CA GLU A 160 -22.29 -0.69 15.53
C GLU A 160 -22.42 -1.78 14.46
N CYS A 161 -21.75 -1.60 13.31
CA CYS A 161 -21.62 -2.60 12.25
C CYS A 161 -20.56 -3.68 12.54
N ASN A 162 -20.08 -3.81 13.78
CA ASN A 162 -19.08 -4.79 14.20
C ASN A 162 -17.75 -4.72 13.42
N VAL A 163 -17.33 -3.53 12.98
CA VAL A 163 -16.03 -3.30 12.34
C VAL A 163 -15.02 -2.79 13.36
N PRO A 164 -13.90 -3.50 13.61
CA PRO A 164 -12.77 -2.97 14.35
C PRO A 164 -12.25 -1.67 13.73
N VAL A 165 -12.12 -0.63 14.56
CA VAL A 165 -11.67 0.69 14.13
C VAL A 165 -10.33 1.02 14.79
N LEU A 166 -9.30 1.26 13.99
CA LEU A 166 -7.97 1.64 14.44
C LEU A 166 -7.69 3.10 14.11
N LYS A 167 -7.18 3.84 15.10
CA LYS A 167 -6.64 5.19 14.98
C LYS A 167 -5.44 5.29 15.91
N LEU A 168 -4.23 5.30 15.35
CA LEU A 168 -2.99 5.35 16.11
C LEU A 168 -2.37 6.73 16.02
N GLU A 169 -2.27 7.42 17.16
CA GLU A 169 -1.70 8.77 17.20
C GLU A 169 -0.25 8.79 16.68
N GLY A 170 0.08 9.81 15.89
CA GLY A 170 1.37 9.93 15.21
C GLY A 170 1.58 9.01 14.00
N GLN A 171 0.57 8.23 13.58
CA GLN A 171 0.66 7.35 12.41
C GLN A 171 -0.37 7.71 11.33
N GLU A 172 0.05 7.68 10.06
CA GLU A 172 -0.90 7.75 8.93
C GLU A 172 -1.63 6.41 8.76
N ALA A 173 -2.88 6.47 8.32
CA ALA A 173 -3.68 5.27 8.02
C ALA A 173 -2.94 4.35 7.04
N ASP A 174 -2.23 4.91 6.07
CA ASP A 174 -1.52 4.17 5.02
C ASP A 174 -0.45 3.22 5.58
N ASP A 175 0.34 3.70 6.55
CA ASP A 175 1.39 2.88 7.18
C ASP A 175 0.77 1.80 8.10
N VAL A 176 -0.35 2.12 8.77
CA VAL A 176 -1.07 1.16 9.62
C VAL A 176 -1.68 0.06 8.75
N ILE A 177 -2.32 0.41 7.63
CA ILE A 177 -2.86 -0.54 6.66
C ILE A 177 -1.75 -1.41 6.06
N ALA A 178 -0.61 -0.81 5.70
CA ALA A 178 0.52 -1.57 5.16
C ALA A 178 1.11 -2.57 6.17
N THR A 179 1.17 -2.19 7.45
CA THR A 179 1.56 -3.07 8.56
C THR A 179 0.54 -4.20 8.76
N LEU A 180 -0.75 -3.87 8.83
CA LEU A 180 -1.85 -4.86 8.93
C LEU A 180 -1.84 -5.83 7.76
N ALA A 181 -1.60 -5.35 6.54
CA ALA A 181 -1.57 -6.18 5.34
C ALA A 181 -0.50 -7.28 5.48
N ASN A 182 0.71 -6.93 5.92
CA ASN A 182 1.75 -7.92 6.20
C ASN A 182 1.30 -8.92 7.28
N GLN A 183 0.77 -8.43 8.41
CA GLN A 183 0.31 -9.29 9.51
C GLN A 183 -0.80 -10.26 9.08
N VAL A 184 -1.69 -9.86 8.16
CA VAL A 184 -2.73 -10.73 7.59
C VAL A 184 -2.13 -11.77 6.63
N LEU A 185 -1.18 -11.37 5.78
CA LEU A 185 -0.50 -12.27 4.85
C LEU A 185 0.30 -13.36 5.57
N ASP A 186 0.97 -13.01 6.67
CA ASP A 186 1.72 -13.94 7.52
C ASP A 186 0.83 -15.04 8.11
N ARG A 187 -0.48 -14.78 8.22
CA ARG A 187 -1.51 -15.73 8.66
C ARG A 187 -2.11 -16.53 7.50
N GLY A 188 -1.53 -16.46 6.30
CA GLY A 188 -1.93 -17.22 5.13
C GLY A 188 -3.24 -16.76 4.47
N LYS A 189 -3.76 -15.59 4.84
CA LYS A 189 -4.96 -14.99 4.26
C LYS A 189 -4.61 -14.06 3.09
N ARG A 190 -5.63 -13.63 2.35
CA ARG A 190 -5.52 -12.61 1.29
C ARG A 190 -5.99 -11.27 1.80
N VAL A 191 -5.40 -10.20 1.29
CA VAL A 191 -5.73 -8.82 1.66
C VAL A 191 -6.43 -8.13 0.50
N VAL A 192 -7.50 -7.41 0.82
CA VAL A 192 -8.11 -6.43 -0.08
C VAL A 192 -8.09 -5.06 0.60
N ILE A 193 -7.38 -4.10 0.01
CA ILE A 193 -7.31 -2.74 0.55
C ILE A 193 -8.36 -1.88 -0.15
N ALA A 194 -9.30 -1.34 0.62
CA ALA A 194 -10.34 -0.45 0.12
C ALA A 194 -9.91 1.01 0.29
N SER A 195 -9.37 1.60 -0.79
CA SER A 195 -8.90 2.99 -0.80
C SER A 195 -8.77 3.53 -2.24
N PRO A 196 -9.09 4.81 -2.49
CA PRO A 196 -8.71 5.49 -3.73
C PRO A 196 -7.22 5.84 -3.82
N ASP A 197 -6.47 5.75 -2.71
CA ASP A 197 -5.07 6.19 -2.68
C ASP A 197 -4.19 5.30 -3.59
N LYS A 198 -3.41 5.97 -4.44
CA LYS A 198 -2.48 5.33 -5.38
C LYS A 198 -1.29 4.69 -4.65
N ASP A 199 -1.00 5.10 -3.41
CA ASP A 199 0.18 4.66 -2.68
C ASP A 199 0.10 3.19 -2.28
N PHE A 200 -1.10 2.66 -2.06
CA PHE A 200 -1.31 1.23 -1.82
C PHE A 200 -0.96 0.34 -3.01
N LYS A 201 -0.75 0.90 -4.22
CA LYS A 201 -0.22 0.13 -5.35
C LYS A 201 1.12 -0.53 -5.02
N GLN A 202 1.90 0.06 -4.12
CA GLN A 202 3.16 -0.50 -3.61
C GLN A 202 3.00 -1.89 -2.95
N LEU A 203 1.79 -2.25 -2.52
CA LEU A 203 1.49 -3.50 -1.82
C LEU A 203 0.89 -4.58 -2.74
N ILE A 204 0.50 -4.23 -3.98
CA ILE A 204 -0.16 -5.16 -4.90
C ILE A 204 0.73 -6.38 -5.17
N SER A 205 0.14 -7.56 -5.04
CA SER A 205 0.79 -8.84 -5.31
C SER A 205 -0.26 -9.88 -5.73
N GLU A 206 0.10 -11.16 -5.75
CA GLU A 206 -0.87 -12.24 -6.00
C GLU A 206 -1.91 -12.39 -4.87
N ASP A 207 -1.53 -12.05 -3.63
CA ASP A 207 -2.36 -12.18 -2.43
C ASP A 207 -2.86 -10.83 -1.89
N VAL A 208 -2.51 -9.71 -2.54
CA VAL A 208 -2.98 -8.35 -2.19
C VAL A 208 -3.64 -7.70 -3.40
N GLN A 209 -4.90 -7.28 -3.22
CA GLN A 209 -5.66 -6.53 -4.22
C GLN A 209 -6.09 -5.18 -3.66
N LEU A 210 -6.34 -4.21 -4.54
CA LEU A 210 -7.01 -2.97 -4.16
C LEU A 210 -8.47 -3.03 -4.62
N VAL A 211 -9.32 -2.29 -3.95
CA VAL A 211 -10.67 -1.98 -4.40
C VAL A 211 -10.89 -0.47 -4.22
N GLN A 212 -11.23 0.22 -5.30
CA GLN A 212 -11.23 1.68 -5.34
C GLN A 212 -12.63 2.19 -5.69
N PRO A 213 -13.12 3.27 -5.06
CA PRO A 213 -14.38 3.88 -5.46
C PRO A 213 -14.22 4.53 -6.83
N VAL A 214 -15.21 4.33 -7.71
CA VAL A 214 -15.29 4.96 -9.04
C VAL A 214 -16.54 5.84 -9.07
N PRO A 215 -16.43 7.13 -8.70
CA PRO A 215 -17.58 8.02 -8.53
C PRO A 215 -18.46 8.12 -9.78
N GLU A 216 -17.88 8.08 -10.97
CA GLU A 216 -18.61 8.19 -12.23
C GLU A 216 -19.51 6.98 -12.52
N LEU A 217 -19.22 5.84 -11.88
CA LEU A 217 -19.96 4.58 -12.03
C LEU A 217 -20.72 4.20 -10.75
N GLU A 218 -20.69 5.05 -9.71
CA GLU A 218 -21.31 4.83 -8.40
C GLU A 218 -21.05 3.41 -7.84
N ARG A 219 -19.82 2.92 -7.98
CA ARG A 219 -19.45 1.57 -7.54
C ARG A 219 -17.99 1.47 -7.11
N TRP A 220 -17.67 0.38 -6.44
CA TRP A 220 -16.31 -0.03 -6.20
C TRP A 220 -15.76 -0.86 -7.37
N SER A 221 -14.45 -0.74 -7.65
CA SER A 221 -13.78 -1.50 -8.70
C SER A 221 -12.51 -2.16 -8.18
N PHE A 222 -12.41 -3.47 -8.37
CA PHE A 222 -11.20 -4.22 -8.03
C PHE A 222 -10.05 -3.87 -8.97
N TYR A 223 -8.87 -3.73 -8.39
CA TYR A 223 -7.62 -3.48 -9.08
C TYR A 223 -6.57 -4.46 -8.59
N THR A 224 -5.99 -5.21 -9.52
CA THR A 224 -5.15 -6.39 -9.23
C THR A 224 -3.78 -6.24 -9.89
N LEU A 225 -2.85 -7.12 -9.55
CA LEU A 225 -1.53 -7.17 -10.20
C LEU A 225 -1.63 -7.26 -11.73
N LYS A 226 -2.62 -8.00 -12.26
CA LYS A 226 -2.85 -8.08 -13.71
C LYS A 226 -3.24 -6.73 -14.32
N HIS A 227 -4.14 -5.99 -13.67
CA HIS A 227 -4.53 -4.64 -14.08
C HIS A 227 -3.32 -3.70 -14.03
N TYR A 228 -2.53 -3.78 -12.97
CA TYR A 228 -1.32 -2.98 -12.81
C TYR A 228 -0.29 -3.22 -13.92
N ILE A 229 0.05 -4.48 -14.18
CA ILE A 229 1.01 -4.84 -15.23
C ILE A 229 0.50 -4.40 -16.61
N ALA A 230 -0.79 -4.59 -16.90
CA ALA A 230 -1.38 -4.16 -18.17
C ALA A 230 -1.29 -2.63 -18.36
N GLN A 231 -1.47 -1.85 -17.28
CA GLN A 231 -1.43 -0.39 -17.34
C GLN A 231 -0.01 0.18 -17.39
N TYR A 232 0.92 -0.36 -16.58
CA TYR A 232 2.24 0.26 -16.37
C TYR A 232 3.40 -0.48 -17.01
N SER A 233 3.21 -1.74 -17.43
CA SER A 233 4.27 -2.58 -18.02
C SER A 233 5.55 -2.63 -17.17
N CYS A 234 5.40 -2.60 -15.84
CA CYS A 234 6.45 -2.74 -14.83
C CYS A 234 5.87 -3.34 -13.54
N ASP A 235 6.76 -3.73 -12.63
CA ASP A 235 6.39 -4.22 -11.31
C ASP A 235 6.02 -3.05 -10.37
N PRO A 236 5.09 -3.21 -9.42
CA PRO A 236 4.78 -2.17 -8.44
C PRO A 236 5.99 -1.56 -7.69
N GLN A 237 7.02 -2.37 -7.39
CA GLN A 237 8.24 -1.88 -6.75
C GLN A 237 9.03 -0.90 -7.64
N SER A 238 8.89 -1.03 -8.96
CA SER A 238 9.51 -0.11 -9.91
C SER A 238 8.86 1.28 -9.89
N ASP A 239 7.56 1.38 -9.57
CA ASP A 239 6.85 2.65 -9.57
C ASP A 239 7.20 3.53 -8.38
N LEU A 240 7.39 2.95 -7.18
CA LEU A 240 7.96 3.70 -6.06
C LEU A 240 9.34 4.27 -6.44
N SER A 241 10.21 3.43 -7.00
CA SER A 241 11.55 3.85 -7.45
C SER A 241 11.48 4.96 -8.50
N LEU A 242 10.53 4.86 -9.44
CA LEU A 242 10.28 5.89 -10.45
C LEU A 242 9.81 7.20 -9.80
N ARG A 243 8.81 7.14 -8.91
CA ARG A 243 8.26 8.28 -8.15
C ARG A 243 9.32 9.00 -7.32
N CYS A 244 10.27 8.28 -6.73
CA CYS A 244 11.38 8.91 -6.02
C CYS A 244 12.22 9.83 -6.92
N ILE A 245 12.34 9.48 -8.20
CA ILE A 245 13.09 10.26 -9.19
C ILE A 245 12.26 11.41 -9.76
N ILE A 246 11.00 11.14 -10.12
CA ILE A 246 10.13 12.13 -10.77
C ILE A 246 9.42 13.06 -9.78
N GLY A 247 9.36 12.68 -8.51
CA GLY A 247 8.62 13.38 -7.45
C GLY A 247 7.15 12.96 -7.36
N ASP A 248 6.48 13.55 -6.38
CA ASP A 248 5.03 13.44 -6.17
C ASP A 248 4.45 14.82 -5.85
N GLU A 249 3.81 15.45 -6.82
CA GLU A 249 3.24 16.78 -6.67
C GLU A 249 2.08 16.80 -5.66
N VAL A 250 1.29 15.73 -5.61
CA VAL A 250 0.11 15.60 -4.71
C VAL A 250 0.54 15.58 -3.24
N ASP A 251 1.76 15.14 -2.95
CA ASP A 251 2.34 15.15 -1.60
C ASP A 251 3.41 16.23 -1.41
N GLY A 252 3.73 17.01 -2.44
CA GLY A 252 4.78 18.02 -2.38
C GLY A 252 6.20 17.45 -2.26
N VAL A 253 6.42 16.24 -2.79
CA VAL A 253 7.74 15.58 -2.85
C VAL A 253 8.44 15.98 -4.16
N PRO A 254 9.57 16.71 -4.11
CA PRO A 254 10.22 17.20 -5.32
C PRO A 254 10.97 16.09 -6.06
N GLY A 255 10.85 16.05 -7.39
CA GLY A 255 11.66 15.21 -8.26
C GLY A 255 12.87 15.93 -8.83
N ILE A 256 13.81 15.17 -9.41
CA ILE A 256 15.01 15.74 -10.06
C ILE A 256 14.78 16.13 -11.53
N GLN A 257 13.60 15.78 -12.08
CA GLN A 257 13.29 15.98 -13.50
C GLN A 257 13.28 17.44 -13.96
N ASN A 258 12.98 18.36 -13.05
CA ASN A 258 13.00 19.79 -13.31
C ASN A 258 14.36 20.43 -13.03
N LEU A 259 15.29 19.67 -12.43
CA LEU A 259 16.63 20.14 -12.06
C LEU A 259 17.69 19.73 -13.10
N VAL A 260 17.41 18.70 -13.89
CA VAL A 260 18.36 18.12 -14.85
C VAL A 260 17.72 18.03 -16.23
N SER A 261 18.16 18.88 -17.15
CA SER A 261 17.67 18.88 -18.53
C SER A 261 17.88 17.51 -19.19
N GLY A 262 16.82 16.98 -19.83
CA GLY A 262 16.82 15.66 -20.46
C GLY A 262 16.62 14.47 -19.50
N PHE A 263 16.64 14.68 -18.18
CA PHE A 263 16.35 13.63 -17.20
C PHE A 263 14.84 13.60 -16.88
N GLY A 264 14.03 13.09 -17.80
CA GLY A 264 12.58 12.94 -17.59
C GLY A 264 12.14 11.52 -17.23
N ARG A 265 10.81 11.33 -17.13
CA ARG A 265 10.15 10.04 -16.88
C ARG A 265 10.66 8.90 -17.78
N LYS A 266 10.91 9.17 -19.08
CA LYS A 266 11.43 8.16 -20.02
C LYS A 266 12.82 7.65 -19.62
N THR A 267 13.71 8.56 -19.25
CA THR A 267 15.08 8.23 -18.79
C THR A 267 15.02 7.46 -17.48
N ALA A 268 14.25 7.96 -16.51
CA ALA A 268 14.05 7.30 -15.22
C ALA A 268 13.51 5.87 -15.37
N LEU A 269 12.45 5.69 -16.18
CA LEU A 269 11.86 4.36 -16.42
C LEU A 269 12.86 3.39 -17.06
N LYS A 270 13.68 3.85 -18.03
CA LYS A 270 14.72 3.00 -18.64
C LYS A 270 15.76 2.55 -17.62
N LEU A 271 16.15 3.43 -16.70
CA LEU A 271 17.11 3.11 -15.64
C LEU A 271 16.50 2.12 -14.64
N ILE A 272 15.27 2.37 -14.18
CA ILE A 272 14.60 1.46 -13.24
C ILE A 272 14.36 0.08 -13.87
N LYS A 273 13.91 0.02 -15.13
CA LYS A 273 13.78 -1.27 -15.85
C LYS A 273 15.10 -2.04 -15.94
N LYS A 274 16.24 -1.34 -16.05
CA LYS A 274 17.57 -1.95 -16.13
C LYS A 274 18.13 -2.37 -14.77
N HIS A 275 17.85 -1.61 -13.71
CA HIS A 275 18.47 -1.80 -12.39
C HIS A 275 17.54 -2.41 -11.33
N GLY A 276 16.24 -2.50 -11.62
CA GLY A 276 15.20 -3.08 -10.76
C GLY A 276 14.67 -2.12 -9.70
N SER A 277 15.56 -1.49 -8.92
CA SER A 277 15.20 -0.58 -7.83
C SER A 277 16.04 0.70 -7.83
N LEU A 278 15.56 1.72 -7.13
CA LEU A 278 16.30 2.96 -6.91
C LEU A 278 17.64 2.68 -6.21
N GLU A 279 17.64 1.86 -5.16
CA GLU A 279 18.87 1.59 -4.41
C GLU A 279 19.91 0.86 -5.27
N ASN A 280 19.49 -0.11 -6.08
CA ASN A 280 20.39 -0.78 -7.04
C ASN A 280 20.93 0.20 -8.10
N LEU A 281 20.11 1.16 -8.53
CA LEU A 281 20.52 2.20 -9.47
C LEU A 281 21.59 3.11 -8.86
N LEU A 282 21.37 3.59 -7.63
CA LEU A 282 22.29 4.46 -6.92
C LEU A 282 23.60 3.74 -6.60
N ASN A 283 23.54 2.50 -6.12
CA ASN A 283 24.73 1.69 -5.85
C ASN A 283 25.53 1.41 -7.12
N ALA A 284 24.85 1.15 -8.25
CA ALA A 284 25.54 1.01 -9.53
C ALA A 284 26.22 2.31 -9.97
N ALA A 285 25.56 3.46 -9.80
CA ALA A 285 26.12 4.77 -10.13
C ALA A 285 27.32 5.13 -9.24
N ALA A 286 27.38 4.64 -7.99
CA ALA A 286 28.49 4.89 -7.09
C ALA A 286 29.78 4.14 -7.49
N VAL A 287 29.67 3.00 -8.17
CA VAL A 287 30.83 2.14 -8.51
C VAL A 287 31.21 2.16 -9.99
N ARG A 288 30.32 2.60 -10.88
CA ARG A 288 30.58 2.69 -12.32
C ARG A 288 29.66 3.69 -13.01
N THR A 289 30.02 4.07 -14.23
CA THR A 289 29.17 4.94 -15.07
C THR A 289 27.84 4.27 -15.42
N VAL A 290 26.76 5.02 -15.22
CA VAL A 290 25.38 4.66 -15.57
C VAL A 290 24.82 5.69 -16.54
N GLY A 291 24.41 5.24 -17.73
CA GLY A 291 23.79 6.09 -18.73
C GLY A 291 24.78 7.08 -19.36
N LYS A 292 24.26 8.22 -19.82
CA LYS A 292 25.07 9.33 -20.35
C LYS A 292 25.68 10.12 -19.19
N GLN A 293 26.71 10.93 -19.47
CA GLN A 293 27.39 11.73 -18.45
C GLN A 293 26.42 12.55 -17.58
N TYR A 294 25.46 13.28 -18.16
CA TYR A 294 24.48 14.05 -17.39
C TYR A 294 23.60 13.17 -16.46
N VAL A 295 23.35 11.91 -16.83
CA VAL A 295 22.59 10.96 -16.00
C VAL A 295 23.43 10.53 -14.80
N GLN A 296 24.69 10.18 -15.04
CA GLN A 296 25.64 9.82 -13.99
C GLN A 296 25.83 10.96 -13.00
N GLU A 297 26.03 12.19 -13.49
CA GLU A 297 26.17 13.39 -12.69
C GLU A 297 24.90 13.64 -11.86
N ALA A 298 23.72 13.51 -12.46
CA ALA A 298 22.45 13.67 -11.74
C ALA A 298 22.28 12.65 -10.61
N LEU A 299 22.51 11.36 -10.88
CA LEU A 299 22.38 10.30 -9.87
C LEU A 299 23.36 10.51 -8.72
N THR A 300 24.60 10.90 -9.02
CA THR A 300 25.64 11.16 -8.02
C THR A 300 25.31 12.40 -7.20
N LYS A 301 24.96 13.51 -7.86
CA LYS A 301 24.67 14.79 -7.21
C LYS A 301 23.44 14.74 -6.31
N TYR A 302 22.38 14.08 -6.75
CA TYR A 302 21.07 14.06 -6.06
C TYR A 302 20.81 12.76 -5.29
N THR A 303 21.85 11.97 -4.98
CA THR A 303 21.70 10.69 -4.26
C THR A 303 20.96 10.86 -2.93
N PHE A 304 21.27 11.93 -2.18
CA PHE A 304 20.65 12.20 -0.89
C PHE A 304 19.14 12.45 -1.02
N GLU A 305 18.73 13.32 -1.95
CA GLU A 305 17.33 13.66 -2.19
C GLU A 305 16.54 12.46 -2.69
N LEU A 306 17.13 11.64 -3.55
CA LEU A 306 16.50 10.42 -4.05
C LEU A 306 16.25 9.42 -2.92
N ARG A 307 17.22 9.21 -2.01
CA ARG A 307 17.05 8.36 -0.83
C ARG A 307 16.04 8.93 0.17
N ARG A 308 16.06 10.25 0.41
CA ARG A 308 15.06 10.94 1.23
C ARG A 308 13.66 10.77 0.64
N ASN A 309 13.49 10.93 -0.67
CA ASN A 309 12.21 10.74 -1.34
C ASN A 309 11.72 9.29 -1.17
N TYR A 310 12.61 8.30 -1.22
CA TYR A 310 12.26 6.92 -0.92
C TYR A 310 11.70 6.77 0.50
N GLN A 311 12.38 7.32 1.50
CA GLN A 311 11.92 7.28 2.90
C GLN A 311 10.53 7.93 3.08
N VAL A 312 10.26 9.04 2.38
CA VAL A 312 8.98 9.75 2.47
C VAL A 312 7.86 9.01 1.74
N LEU A 313 8.12 8.46 0.56
CA LEU A 313 7.09 7.86 -0.30
C LEU A 313 6.84 6.38 -0.01
N SER A 314 7.78 5.68 0.64
CA SER A 314 7.58 4.29 1.02
C SER A 314 6.55 4.17 2.15
N LEU A 315 5.66 3.18 2.03
CA LEU A 315 4.79 2.78 3.14
C LEU A 315 5.60 1.98 4.17
N ARG A 316 5.53 2.40 5.43
CA ARG A 316 6.10 1.64 6.56
C ARG A 316 5.22 0.43 6.85
N ARG A 317 5.85 -0.66 7.30
CA ARG A 317 5.16 -1.95 7.51
C ARG A 317 5.49 -2.61 8.85
N ASP A 318 6.04 -1.81 9.75
CA ASP A 318 6.68 -2.18 11.00
C ASP A 318 6.19 -1.28 12.16
N ILE A 319 4.99 -0.71 12.03
CA ILE A 319 4.36 0.00 13.14
C ILE A 319 4.11 -1.01 14.27
N ASP A 320 4.48 -0.61 15.50
CA ASP A 320 4.17 -1.39 16.70
C ASP A 320 2.66 -1.40 16.94
N LEU A 321 2.02 -2.43 16.42
CA LEU A 321 0.58 -2.65 16.46
C LEU A 321 0.32 -4.09 16.89
N HIS A 322 -0.39 -4.24 18.01
CA HIS A 322 -0.87 -5.52 18.46
C HIS A 322 -2.10 -5.96 17.65
N PHE A 323 -1.89 -6.94 16.77
CA PHE A 323 -2.95 -7.56 15.98
C PHE A 323 -3.82 -8.48 16.85
N LYS A 324 -5.13 -8.39 16.72
CA LYS A 324 -6.05 -9.28 17.44
C LYS A 324 -6.68 -10.31 16.51
N GLU A 325 -6.62 -11.59 16.89
CA GLU A 325 -7.10 -12.69 16.04
C GLU A 325 -8.60 -12.61 15.77
N GLU A 326 -9.40 -12.04 16.69
CA GLU A 326 -10.83 -11.87 16.48
C GLU A 326 -11.17 -11.01 15.25
N TRP A 327 -10.27 -10.11 14.84
CA TRP A 327 -10.43 -9.25 13.66
C TRP A 327 -10.45 -10.03 12.33
N LEU A 328 -10.07 -11.31 12.37
CA LEU A 328 -10.08 -12.20 11.21
C LEU A 328 -11.35 -13.04 11.09
N SER A 329 -12.27 -12.87 12.03
CA SER A 329 -13.57 -13.54 12.03
C SER A 329 -14.51 -12.88 11.03
N GLN A 330 -15.42 -13.67 10.47
CA GLN A 330 -16.49 -13.12 9.64
C GLN A 330 -17.28 -12.08 10.43
N ARG A 331 -17.67 -11.00 9.76
CA ARG A 331 -18.40 -9.91 10.37
C ARG A 331 -19.85 -10.31 10.57
N GLU A 332 -20.38 -10.06 11.77
CA GLU A 332 -21.82 -10.16 12.01
C GLU A 332 -22.53 -8.91 11.46
N THR A 333 -23.34 -9.10 10.43
CA THR A 333 -23.96 -8.00 9.65
C THR A 333 -25.41 -7.70 10.06
N THR A 334 -25.87 -8.26 11.18
CA THR A 334 -27.27 -8.15 11.66
C THR A 334 -27.67 -6.69 11.92
N ASN A 335 -26.71 -5.86 12.35
CA ASN A 335 -26.93 -4.45 12.66
C ASN A 335 -26.75 -3.50 11.45
N ASP A 336 -26.12 -3.95 10.35
CA ASP A 336 -25.70 -3.08 9.24
C ASP A 336 -26.87 -2.25 8.69
N SER A 337 -28.03 -2.86 8.46
CA SER A 337 -29.21 -2.17 7.93
C SER A 337 -29.79 -1.13 8.90
N VAL A 338 -29.80 -1.44 10.21
CA VAL A 338 -30.33 -0.54 11.24
C VAL A 338 -29.38 0.66 11.42
N SER A 339 -28.08 0.42 11.49
CA SER A 339 -27.07 1.48 11.60
C SER A 339 -27.06 2.36 10.35
N LEU A 340 -27.24 1.81 9.15
CA LEU A 340 -27.37 2.62 7.92
C LEU A 340 -28.63 3.49 7.94
N ALA A 341 -29.77 2.97 8.42
CA ALA A 341 -30.99 3.76 8.58
C ALA A 341 -30.80 4.91 9.59
N ASN A 342 -30.15 4.63 10.73
CA ASN A 342 -29.85 5.64 11.75
C ASN A 342 -28.93 6.74 11.20
N LEU A 343 -27.88 6.35 10.47
CA LEU A 343 -26.97 7.28 9.82
C LEU A 343 -27.71 8.17 8.80
N ASN A 344 -28.58 7.57 7.98
CA ASN A 344 -29.40 8.32 7.02
C ASN A 344 -30.40 9.27 7.70
N ASN A 345 -30.96 8.91 8.85
CA ASN A 345 -31.84 9.79 9.63
C ASN A 345 -31.06 10.99 10.18
N LEU A 346 -29.84 10.77 10.69
CA LEU A 346 -28.95 11.85 11.12
C LEU A 346 -28.65 12.83 9.98
N LEU A 347 -28.42 12.32 8.77
CA LEU A 347 -28.16 13.12 7.57
C LEU A 347 -29.36 13.97 7.11
N ARG A 348 -30.59 13.52 7.37
CA ARG A 348 -31.82 14.27 7.02
C ARG A 348 -32.11 15.42 8.01
N GLY A 349 -31.61 15.33 9.23
CA GLY A 349 -31.81 16.33 10.28
C GLY A 349 -30.70 17.39 10.39
N SER A 350 -29.63 17.28 9.58
CA SER A 350 -28.40 18.08 9.67
C SER A 350 -28.27 19.18 8.62
#